data_AF-A0A395CZD6-F1
#
_entry.id   AF-A0A395CZD6-F1
#
_cell.length_a   1.000
_cell.length_b   1.000
_cell.length_c   1.000
_cell.angle_alpha   90.00
_cell.angle_beta   90.00
_cell.angle_gamma   90.00
#
_symmetry.space_group_name_H-M   'P 1'
#
loop_
_entity.id
_entity.type
_entity.pdbx_description
1 polymer ?
#
loop_
_entity_poly.entity_id
_entity_poly.type
_entity_poly.pdbx_seq_one_letter_code
_entity_poly.pdbx_strand_id
1 'polypeptide(L)'
;MSATRILWSQILVVFAIVLATTWGATEWTAWRLAFQSELGLPWFAIGSWPFYAPPAFFWWWYHFDAYAPEIFIEGAAVAASGGFVSIAAAILMSVLRARESTNVITYGSARWATETEIRDAGMLGPDGVVLGRLNHHYLRHDGPEHVLCFAPTRSGKGVGLV
;
A
#
# COMPACT_ATOMS: atom_id res chain seq x y z
N MET A 1 -24.27 9.19 -1.02
CA MET A 1 -23.11 9.92 -0.50
C MET A 1 -22.19 8.91 0.19
N SER A 2 -21.04 8.59 -0.40
CA SER A 2 -20.11 7.61 0.16
C SER A 2 -19.53 8.19 1.46
N ALA A 3 -19.75 7.53 2.59
CA ALA A 3 -19.06 7.85 3.83
C ALA A 3 -17.55 7.88 3.56
N THR A 4 -16.90 8.99 3.91
CA THR A 4 -15.46 9.16 3.80
C THR A 4 -14.80 8.07 4.63
N ARG A 5 -14.30 7.00 3.99
CA ARG A 5 -13.59 5.93 4.69
C ARG A 5 -12.36 6.54 5.33
N ILE A 6 -12.42 6.71 6.65
CA ILE A 6 -11.30 7.18 7.48
C ILE A 6 -10.06 6.33 7.13
N LEU A 7 -8.94 7.02 6.91
CA LEU A 7 -7.68 6.45 6.47
C LEU A 7 -6.93 5.78 7.64
N TRP A 8 -7.59 4.82 8.31
CA TRP A 8 -7.06 4.16 9.50
C TRP A 8 -5.68 3.53 9.28
N SER A 9 -5.45 2.92 8.11
CA SER A 9 -4.14 2.34 7.77
C SER A 9 -3.04 3.40 7.68
N GLN A 10 -3.32 4.55 7.04
CA GLN A 10 -2.33 5.62 6.94
C GLN A 10 -2.05 6.25 8.31
N ILE A 11 -3.09 6.48 9.11
CA ILE A 11 -2.94 7.01 10.47
C ILE A 11 -2.08 6.06 11.32
N LEU A 12 -2.36 4.75 11.26
CA LEU A 12 -1.62 3.75 12.02
C LEU A 12 -0.15 3.68 11.60
N VAL A 13 0.13 3.73 10.28
CA VAL A 13 1.50 3.72 9.76
C VAL A 13 2.26 4.98 10.16
N VAL A 14 1.65 6.17 9.99
CA VAL A 14 2.25 7.44 10.42
C VAL A 14 2.56 7.42 11.91
N PHE A 15 1.58 6.99 12.72
CA PHE A 15 1.74 6.88 14.17
C PHE A 15 2.86 5.91 14.54
N ALA A 16 2.92 4.73 13.90
CA ALA A 16 3.96 3.74 14.14
C ALA A 16 5.37 4.25 13.77
N ILE A 17 5.50 4.98 12.66
CA ILE A 17 6.77 5.60 12.25
C ILE A 17 7.23 6.60 13.30
N VAL A 18 6.35 7.53 13.68
CA VAL A 18 6.68 8.56 14.69
C VAL A 18 7.06 7.90 16.01
N LEU A 19 6.27 6.94 16.47
CA LEU A 19 6.55 6.20 17.70
C LEU A 19 7.91 5.49 17.64
N ALA A 20 8.22 4.80 16.53
CA ALA A 20 9.48 4.08 16.36
C ALA A 20 10.68 5.02 16.32
N THR A 21 10.59 6.16 15.62
CA THR A 21 11.70 7.13 15.57
C THR A 21 11.90 7.86 16.89
N THR A 22 10.80 8.19 17.60
CA THR A 22 10.88 8.78 18.93
C THR A 22 11.45 7.78 19.94
N TRP A 23 11.05 6.50 19.86
CA TRP A 23 11.62 5.47 20.71
C TRP A 23 13.10 5.22 20.41
N GLY A 24 13.46 5.16 19.12
CA GLY A 24 14.84 5.06 18.68
C GLY A 24 15.71 6.23 19.17
N ALA A 25 15.19 7.47 19.15
CA ALA A 25 15.87 8.63 19.71
C ALA A 25 16.08 8.48 21.23
N THR A 26 15.07 8.02 21.96
CA THR A 26 15.18 7.75 23.40
C THR A 26 16.25 6.71 23.70
N GLU A 27 16.20 5.54 23.05
CA GLU A 27 17.18 4.48 23.30
C GLU A 27 18.60 4.89 22.85
N TRP A 28 18.72 5.65 21.76
CA TRP A 28 19.99 6.21 21.30
C TRP A 28 20.60 7.15 22.34
N THR A 29 19.81 8.09 22.86
CA THR A 29 20.25 9.01 23.90
C THR A 29 20.59 8.28 25.20
N ALA A 30 19.79 7.31 25.61
CA ALA A 30 20.04 6.51 26.80
C ALA A 30 21.36 5.73 26.69
N TRP A 31 21.60 5.11 25.53
CA TRP A 31 22.84 4.41 25.23
C TRP A 31 24.04 5.34 25.22
N ARG A 32 23.93 6.53 24.61
CA ARG A 32 25.00 7.54 24.57
C ARG A 32 25.33 8.12 25.95
N LEU A 33 24.36 8.12 26.87
CA LEU A 33 24.54 8.49 28.27
C LEU A 33 24.84 7.28 29.17
N ALA A 34 25.21 6.14 28.58
CA ALA A 34 25.60 4.91 29.25
C ALA A 34 24.58 4.39 30.29
N PHE A 35 23.29 4.65 30.07
CA PHE A 35 22.20 4.24 30.96
C PHE A 35 22.37 4.70 32.41
N GLN A 36 22.90 5.91 32.61
CA GLN A 36 23.09 6.51 33.93
C GLN A 36 21.81 6.51 34.78
N SER A 37 21.96 6.37 36.09
CA SER A 37 20.86 6.29 37.06
C SER A 37 19.92 7.50 37.05
N GLU A 38 20.43 8.66 36.64
CA GLU A 38 19.76 9.95 36.58
C GLU A 38 18.70 10.00 35.47
N LEU A 39 18.75 9.09 34.50
CA LEU A 39 17.68 8.93 33.49
C LEU A 39 16.39 8.36 34.08
N GLY A 40 16.45 7.86 35.32
CA GLY A 40 15.35 7.26 36.05
C GLY A 40 15.23 5.75 35.83
N LEU A 41 14.13 5.19 36.32
CA LEU A 41 13.87 3.76 36.23
C LEU A 41 13.54 3.38 34.78
N PRO A 42 14.14 2.30 34.25
CA PRO A 42 13.76 1.78 32.95
C PRO A 42 12.32 1.27 32.99
N TRP A 43 11.64 1.36 31.85
CA TRP A 43 10.27 0.87 31.71
C TRP A 43 10.23 -0.67 31.81
N PHE A 44 11.20 -1.32 31.19
CA PHE A 44 11.49 -2.75 31.34
C PHE A 44 12.95 -3.02 30.97
N ALA A 45 13.44 -4.23 31.22
CA ALA A 45 14.77 -4.65 30.80
C ALA A 45 14.70 -6.02 30.13
N ILE A 46 15.54 -6.23 29.11
CA ILE A 46 15.75 -7.53 28.49
C ILE A 46 17.20 -7.95 28.77
N GLY A 47 17.37 -8.95 29.64
CA GLY A 47 18.69 -9.29 30.16
C GLY A 47 19.28 -8.13 30.95
N SER A 48 20.46 -7.66 30.55
CA SER A 48 21.14 -6.50 31.15
C SER A 48 20.84 -5.17 30.45
N TRP A 49 20.02 -5.18 29.40
CA TRP A 49 19.74 -3.97 28.62
C TRP A 49 18.45 -3.29 29.11
N PRO A 50 18.52 -2.06 29.64
CA PRO A 50 17.36 -1.29 30.03
C PRO A 50 16.67 -0.66 28.80
N PHE A 51 15.34 -0.65 28.80
CA PHE A 51 14.51 0.03 27.80
C PHE A 51 13.70 1.13 28.47
N TYR A 52 13.64 2.28 27.83
CA TYR A 52 12.96 3.48 28.32
C TYR A 52 11.71 3.77 27.48
N ALA A 53 10.75 4.47 28.10
CA ALA A 53 9.53 4.83 27.41
C ALA A 53 9.81 5.84 26.29
N PRO A 54 9.17 5.73 25.10
CA PRO A 54 9.42 6.61 23.97
C PRO A 54 9.42 8.12 24.30
N PRO A 55 8.51 8.70 25.12
CA PRO A 55 8.53 10.14 25.39
C PRO A 55 9.64 10.60 26.35
N ALA A 56 10.41 9.69 26.97
CA ALA A 56 11.42 10.04 27.96
C ALA A 56 12.51 10.97 27.42
N PHE A 57 12.85 10.83 26.12
CA PHE A 57 13.77 11.72 25.42
C PHE A 57 13.45 13.20 25.62
N PHE A 58 12.18 13.61 25.56
CA PHE A 58 11.80 15.02 25.70
C PHE A 58 12.04 15.56 27.11
N TRP A 59 11.82 14.73 28.13
CA TRP A 59 12.11 15.09 29.52
C TRP A 59 13.60 15.18 29.79
N TRP A 60 14.37 14.25 29.25
CA TRP A 60 15.82 14.31 29.36
C TRP A 60 16.39 15.51 28.61
N TRP A 61 15.87 15.82 27.43
CA TRP A 61 16.28 17.01 26.70
C TRP A 61 16.04 18.26 27.55
N TYR A 62 14.84 18.44 28.08
CA TYR A 62 14.51 19.60 28.91
C TYR A 62 15.45 19.75 30.14
N HIS A 63 15.86 18.64 30.76
CA HIS A 63 16.62 18.68 32.00
C HIS A 63 18.14 18.64 31.81
N PHE A 64 18.64 17.93 30.80
CA PHE A 64 20.06 17.57 30.66
C PHE A 64 20.76 18.17 29.43
N ASP A 65 20.04 18.86 28.53
CA ASP A 65 20.62 19.40 27.28
C ASP A 65 21.82 20.32 27.49
N ALA A 66 21.80 21.12 28.56
CA ALA A 66 22.93 21.98 28.91
C ALA A 66 24.24 21.22 29.18
N TYR A 67 24.16 19.93 29.57
CA TYR A 67 25.32 19.12 29.91
C TYR A 67 25.87 18.31 28.74
N ALA A 68 25.01 17.92 27.79
CA ALA A 68 25.37 17.06 26.67
C ALA A 68 24.65 17.44 25.36
N PRO A 69 24.79 18.70 24.89
CA PRO A 69 23.96 19.22 23.80
C PRO A 69 24.13 18.45 22.49
N GLU A 70 25.34 17.99 22.17
CA GLU A 70 25.60 17.21 20.95
C GLU A 70 24.81 15.90 20.91
N ILE A 71 24.68 15.20 22.05
CA ILE A 71 23.94 13.93 22.16
C ILE A 71 22.44 14.18 21.92
N PHE A 72 21.90 15.25 22.49
CA PHE A 72 20.49 15.60 22.30
C PHE A 72 20.20 16.08 20.89
N ILE A 73 21.10 16.81 20.23
CA ILE A 73 20.96 17.19 18.82
C ILE A 73 20.93 15.96 17.91
N GLU A 74 21.80 14.97 18.15
CA GLU A 74 21.76 13.73 17.39
C GLU A 74 20.44 12.96 17.61
N GLY A 75 20.01 12.80 18.86
CA GLY A 75 18.72 12.18 19.18
C GLY A 75 17.55 12.93 18.56
N ALA A 76 17.61 14.26 18.53
CA ALA A 76 16.63 15.11 17.89
C ALA A 76 16.57 14.90 16.38
N ALA A 77 17.73 14.74 15.73
CA ALA A 77 17.80 14.45 14.31
C ALA A 77 17.12 13.10 14.00
N VAL A 78 17.33 12.09 14.86
CA VAL A 78 16.64 10.79 14.75
C VAL A 78 15.12 10.97 14.91
N ALA A 79 14.66 11.67 15.95
CA ALA A 79 13.22 11.91 16.16
C ALA A 79 12.59 12.71 15.01
N ALA A 80 13.26 13.77 14.54
CA ALA A 80 12.80 14.63 13.44
C ALA A 80 12.74 13.89 12.10
N SER A 81 13.64 12.93 11.86
CA SER A 81 13.60 12.10 10.66
C SER A 81 12.27 11.36 10.50
N GLY A 82 11.62 10.97 11.60
CA GLY A 82 10.29 10.35 11.58
C GLY A 82 9.20 11.23 11.01
N GLY A 83 9.31 12.55 11.18
CA GLY A 83 8.40 13.51 10.55
C GLY A 83 8.49 13.45 9.02
N PHE A 84 9.71 13.51 8.48
CA PHE A 84 9.92 13.42 7.02
C PHE A 84 9.53 12.05 6.45
N VAL A 85 9.91 10.97 7.13
CA VAL A 85 9.59 9.59 6.71
C VAL A 85 8.08 9.36 6.74
N SER A 86 7.37 9.85 7.76
CA SER A 86 5.92 9.70 7.87
C SER A 86 5.17 10.47 6.78
N ILE A 87 5.61 11.68 6.44
CA ILE A 87 5.05 12.45 5.30
C ILE A 87 5.26 11.68 3.98
N ALA A 88 6.48 11.20 3.72
CA ALA A 88 6.78 10.43 2.52
C ALA A 88 5.92 9.16 2.43
N ALA A 89 5.78 8.41 3.53
CA ALA A 89 4.95 7.22 3.60
C ALA A 89 3.46 7.52 3.36
N ALA A 90 2.95 8.61 3.93
CA ALA A 90 1.55 9.03 3.74
C ALA A 90 1.26 9.38 2.27
N ILE A 91 2.17 10.10 1.62
CA ILE A 91 2.08 10.43 0.18
C ILE A 91 2.11 9.15 -0.65
N LEU A 92 3.09 8.27 -0.41
CA LEU A 92 3.24 7.03 -1.15
C LEU A 92 1.98 6.15 -1.06
N MET A 93 1.45 5.94 0.16
CA MET A 93 0.21 5.17 0.35
C MET A 93 -0.99 5.83 -0.35
N SER A 94 -1.05 7.16 -0.37
CA SER A 94 -2.11 7.89 -1.07
C SER A 94 -2.05 7.68 -2.58
N VAL A 95 -0.84 7.70 -3.16
CA VAL A 95 -0.62 7.41 -4.59
C VAL A 95 -0.95 5.96 -4.92
N LEU A 96 -0.49 5.00 -4.11
CA LEU A 96 -0.79 3.57 -4.33
C LEU A 96 -2.29 3.29 -4.30
N ARG A 97 -3.01 3.88 -3.34
CA ARG A 97 -4.47 3.75 -3.26
C ARG A 97 -5.18 4.42 -4.44
N ALA A 98 -4.71 5.57 -4.90
CA ALA A 98 -5.29 6.24 -6.06
C ALA A 98 -5.21 5.35 -7.32
N ARG A 99 -4.09 4.64 -7.51
CA ARG A 99 -3.91 3.66 -8.60
C ARG A 99 -4.89 2.50 -8.49
N GLU A 100 -5.12 1.98 -7.29
CA GLU A 100 -6.07 0.89 -7.04
C GLU A 100 -7.52 1.32 -7.33
N SER A 101 -7.85 2.59 -7.05
CA SER A 101 -9.18 3.15 -7.29
C SER A 101 -9.53 3.39 -8.77
N THR A 102 -8.60 3.21 -9.71
CA THR A 102 -8.87 3.45 -11.15
C THR A 102 -9.82 2.41 -11.75
N ASN A 103 -10.16 1.33 -11.02
CA ASN A 103 -11.15 0.34 -11.42
C ASN A 103 -12.59 0.78 -11.04
N VAL A 104 -12.98 2.01 -11.39
CA VAL A 104 -14.30 2.55 -11.05
C VAL A 104 -15.36 1.97 -11.98
N ILE A 105 -16.04 0.93 -11.52
CA ILE A 105 -17.17 0.26 -12.21
C ILE A 105 -18.50 1.04 -12.10
N THR A 106 -18.48 2.38 -12.27
CA THR A 106 -19.68 3.24 -12.09
C THR A 106 -20.87 2.81 -12.96
N TYR A 107 -20.60 2.22 -14.13
CA TYR A 107 -21.62 1.78 -15.09
C TYR A 107 -21.58 0.27 -15.37
N GLY A 108 -20.98 -0.50 -14.46
CA GLY A 108 -20.78 -1.94 -14.62
C GLY A 108 -19.33 -2.33 -14.87
N SER A 109 -19.03 -3.61 -14.69
CA SER A 109 -17.68 -4.18 -14.86
C SER A 109 -17.37 -4.64 -16.28
N ALA A 110 -18.30 -4.40 -17.23
CA ALA A 110 -18.14 -4.82 -18.61
C ALA A 110 -16.96 -4.08 -19.25
N ARG A 111 -15.94 -4.83 -19.64
CA ARG A 111 -14.79 -4.37 -20.42
C ARG A 111 -14.43 -5.41 -21.47
N TRP A 112 -13.66 -5.00 -22.47
CA TRP A 112 -13.07 -5.94 -23.40
C TRP A 112 -12.14 -6.92 -22.66
N ALA A 113 -12.18 -8.18 -23.07
CA ALA A 113 -11.34 -9.23 -22.52
C ALA A 113 -9.87 -9.01 -22.93
N THR A 114 -8.93 -9.37 -22.06
CA THR A 114 -7.50 -9.40 -22.38
C THR A 114 -7.14 -10.67 -23.14
N GLU A 115 -5.98 -10.67 -23.82
CA GLU A 115 -5.52 -11.86 -24.55
C GLU A 115 -5.34 -13.09 -23.64
N THR A 116 -4.91 -12.88 -22.39
CA THR A 116 -4.84 -13.94 -21.37
C THR A 116 -6.21 -14.52 -21.05
N GLU A 117 -7.22 -13.68 -20.82
CA GLU A 117 -8.59 -14.13 -20.54
C GLU A 117 -9.21 -14.89 -21.71
N ILE A 118 -8.94 -14.45 -22.94
CA ILE A 118 -9.41 -15.13 -24.16
C ILE A 118 -8.75 -16.51 -24.29
N ARG A 119 -7.46 -16.61 -23.94
CA ARG A 119 -6.72 -17.88 -23.93
C ARG A 119 -7.24 -18.82 -22.84
N ASP A 120 -7.45 -18.30 -21.64
CA ASP A 120 -7.96 -19.06 -20.49
C ASP A 120 -9.40 -19.55 -20.74
N ALA A 121 -10.20 -18.76 -21.46
CA ALA A 121 -11.52 -19.15 -21.94
C ALA A 121 -11.49 -20.16 -23.10
N GLY A 122 -10.31 -20.62 -23.54
CA GLY A 122 -10.15 -21.62 -24.60
C GLY A 122 -10.51 -21.13 -26.00
N MET A 123 -10.73 -19.83 -26.19
CA MET A 123 -11.28 -19.31 -27.45
C MET A 123 -10.29 -19.26 -28.61
N LEU A 124 -9.01 -19.55 -28.36
CA LEU A 124 -7.95 -19.62 -29.37
C LEU A 124 -7.74 -21.03 -29.92
N GLY A 125 -8.57 -21.99 -29.51
CA GLY A 125 -8.53 -23.37 -29.97
C GLY A 125 -8.89 -23.53 -31.46
N PRO A 126 -8.52 -24.68 -32.07
CA PRO A 126 -8.89 -24.99 -33.44
C PRO A 126 -10.38 -25.31 -33.62
N ASP A 127 -11.04 -25.80 -32.56
CA ASP A 127 -12.39 -26.36 -32.58
C ASP A 127 -13.47 -25.32 -32.19
N GLY A 128 -14.72 -25.61 -32.55
CA GLY A 128 -15.89 -24.79 -32.24
C GLY A 128 -16.32 -23.78 -33.32
N VAL A 129 -17.39 -23.03 -33.01
CA VAL A 129 -17.99 -22.04 -33.91
C VAL A 129 -17.14 -20.78 -33.94
N VAL A 130 -16.80 -20.28 -35.14
CA VAL A 130 -16.03 -19.03 -35.31
C VAL A 130 -16.92 -17.82 -34.98
N LEU A 131 -16.59 -17.13 -33.89
CA LEU A 131 -17.29 -15.93 -33.42
C LEU A 131 -16.72 -14.64 -34.01
N GLY A 132 -15.44 -14.64 -34.37
CA GLY A 132 -14.76 -13.46 -34.87
C GLY A 132 -13.26 -13.65 -34.99
N ARG A 133 -12.52 -12.54 -35.03
CA ARG A 133 -11.07 -12.53 -35.13
C ARG A 133 -10.46 -11.50 -34.21
N LEU A 134 -9.47 -11.89 -33.43
CA LEU A 134 -8.60 -10.99 -32.69
C LEU A 134 -7.19 -11.06 -33.29
N ASN A 135 -6.70 -9.94 -33.81
CA ASN A 135 -5.43 -9.87 -34.56
C ASN A 135 -5.40 -10.91 -35.69
N HIS A 136 -4.52 -11.90 -35.58
CA HIS A 136 -4.35 -12.99 -36.54
C HIS A 136 -5.02 -14.30 -36.12
N HIS A 137 -5.71 -14.33 -34.97
CA HIS A 137 -6.35 -15.53 -34.43
C HIS A 137 -7.87 -15.48 -34.57
N TYR A 138 -8.45 -16.57 -35.05
CA TYR A 138 -9.90 -16.75 -35.00
C TYR A 138 -10.31 -17.03 -33.55
N LEU A 139 -11.35 -16.35 -33.10
CA LEU A 139 -12.00 -16.62 -31.83
C LEU A 139 -13.08 -17.66 -32.07
N ARG A 140 -13.00 -18.78 -31.37
CA ARG A 140 -13.96 -19.88 -31.47
C ARG A 140 -14.59 -20.18 -30.12
N HIS A 141 -15.79 -20.73 -30.16
CA HIS A 141 -16.49 -21.22 -28.98
C HIS A 141 -16.93 -22.65 -29.20
N ASP A 142 -16.44 -23.55 -28.33
CA ASP A 142 -16.66 -25.01 -28.37
C ASP A 142 -17.38 -25.50 -27.11
N GLY A 143 -18.09 -24.60 -26.42
CA GLY A 143 -18.84 -24.92 -25.21
C GLY A 143 -20.30 -25.30 -25.50
N PRO A 144 -21.01 -25.86 -24.50
CA PRO A 144 -22.43 -26.20 -24.63
C PRO A 144 -23.35 -24.96 -24.68
N GLU A 145 -22.81 -23.75 -24.53
CA GLU A 145 -23.59 -22.52 -24.50
C GLU A 145 -24.12 -22.11 -25.89
N HIS A 146 -25.23 -21.36 -25.88
CA HIS A 146 -25.84 -20.86 -27.12
C HIS A 146 -25.20 -19.54 -27.58
N VAL A 147 -25.01 -19.41 -28.91
CA VAL A 147 -24.50 -18.19 -29.54
C VAL A 147 -25.66 -17.37 -30.13
N LEU A 148 -25.83 -16.13 -29.67
CA LEU A 148 -26.82 -15.19 -30.22
C LEU A 148 -26.13 -14.16 -31.12
N CYS A 149 -26.49 -14.12 -32.40
CA CYS A 149 -26.05 -13.06 -33.30
C CYS A 149 -27.10 -11.95 -33.37
N PHE A 150 -26.70 -10.72 -32.99
CA PHE A 150 -27.50 -9.52 -33.16
C PHE A 150 -26.80 -8.54 -34.09
N ALA A 151 -27.40 -8.26 -35.25
CA ALA A 151 -26.84 -7.34 -36.23
C ALA A 151 -27.94 -6.56 -36.99
N PRO A 152 -27.71 -5.28 -37.37
CA PRO A 152 -28.66 -4.46 -38.15
C PRO A 152 -29.04 -5.07 -39.51
N THR A 153 -30.05 -4.56 -40.19
CA THR A 153 -30.39 -5.04 -41.55
C THR A 153 -29.23 -4.79 -42.53
N ARG A 154 -29.07 -5.69 -43.52
CA ARG A 154 -28.02 -5.60 -44.55
C ARG A 154 -26.56 -5.69 -44.06
N SER A 155 -26.33 -6.17 -42.84
CA SER A 155 -25.00 -6.37 -42.23
C SER A 155 -24.38 -7.76 -42.49
N GLY A 156 -25.01 -8.59 -43.32
CA GLY A 156 -24.49 -9.92 -43.67
C GLY A 156 -24.86 -11.06 -42.73
N LYS A 157 -25.77 -10.86 -41.76
CA LYS A 157 -26.20 -11.93 -40.81
C LYS A 157 -26.70 -13.22 -41.47
N GLY A 158 -27.28 -13.13 -42.68
CA GLY A 158 -27.79 -14.30 -43.41
C GLY A 158 -26.77 -14.96 -44.36
N VAL A 159 -25.57 -14.39 -44.48
CA VAL A 159 -24.49 -14.93 -45.32
C VAL A 159 -23.37 -15.54 -44.46
N GLY A 160 -23.13 -14.97 -43.27
CA GLY A 160 -22.06 -15.42 -42.36
C GLY A 160 -22.48 -16.46 -41.31
N LEU A 161 -23.78 -16.60 -41.02
CA LEU A 161 -24.30 -17.69 -40.18
C LEU A 161 -24.94 -18.74 -41.09
N VAL A 162 -24.21 -19.83 -41.33
CA VAL A 162 -24.69 -21.05 -42.00
C VAL A 162 -24.31 -22.23 -41.14
#